data_AF-A0A9P5J7J0-F1
#
_entry.id   AF-A0A9P5J7J0-F1
#
_cell.length_a   1.000
_cell.length_b   1.000
_cell.length_c   1.000
_cell.angle_alpha   90.00
_cell.angle_beta   90.00
_cell.angle_gamma   90.00
#
_symmetry.space_group_name_H-M   'P 1'
#
loop_
_entity.id
_entity.type
_entity.pdbx_description
1 polymer ?
#
loop_
_entity_poly.entity_id
_entity_poly.type
_entity_poly.pdbx_seq_one_letter_code
_entity_poly.pdbx_strand_id
1 'polypeptide(L)'
;MKFTAAIFVSAVAFLGASAAPYHQARSISARDVNPAQVLQFGVAQGVRDPNGSASCVGINNILIPCSCPPDRTAFINSLNANVNAGHAVNNPGVPVSFPSDNSVGSQIARVQAQLITLQNLNGPGVGCPAVSTTFSAALKALTG
;
A
#
# COMPACT_ATOMS: atom_id res chain seq x y z
N MET A 1 -5.40 -16.23 82.67
CA MET A 1 -6.77 -16.42 82.15
C MET A 1 -7.15 -15.10 81.49
N LYS A 2 -7.55 -14.93 80.23
CA LYS A 2 -7.83 -15.78 79.06
C LYS A 2 -7.62 -14.85 77.86
N PHE A 3 -6.82 -15.27 76.87
CA PHE A 3 -6.78 -14.63 75.56
C PHE A 3 -8.05 -15.03 74.80
N THR A 4 -8.81 -14.07 74.30
CA THR A 4 -9.99 -14.36 73.46
C THR A 4 -9.77 -13.69 72.11
N ALA A 5 -9.45 -14.53 71.11
CA ALA A 5 -9.23 -14.14 69.73
C ALA A 5 -10.58 -13.82 69.05
N ALA A 6 -10.68 -12.64 68.44
CA ALA A 6 -11.79 -12.30 67.54
C ALA A 6 -11.38 -12.69 66.12
N ILE A 7 -12.05 -13.70 65.56
CA ILE A 7 -11.89 -14.14 64.17
C ILE A 7 -12.70 -13.17 63.30
N PHE A 8 -12.01 -12.35 62.51
CA PHE A 8 -12.60 -11.56 61.43
C PHE A 8 -12.75 -12.45 60.19
N VAL A 9 -14.00 -12.71 59.78
CA VAL A 9 -14.31 -13.34 58.48
C VAL A 9 -14.60 -12.22 57.49
N SER A 10 -13.63 -11.91 56.63
CA SER A 10 -13.81 -10.96 55.53
C SER A 10 -14.27 -11.70 54.27
N ALA A 11 -15.45 -11.33 53.79
CA ALA A 11 -16.04 -11.83 52.55
C ALA A 11 -15.23 -11.39 51.32
N VAL A 12 -14.90 -12.33 50.45
CA VAL A 12 -14.22 -12.06 49.17
C VAL A 12 -15.27 -11.73 48.12
N ALA A 13 -15.38 -10.46 47.74
CA ALA A 13 -16.16 -10.03 46.60
C ALA A 13 -15.30 -10.12 45.32
N PHE A 14 -15.60 -11.07 44.44
CA PHE A 14 -15.02 -11.15 43.10
C PHE A 14 -15.71 -10.12 42.19
N LEU A 15 -15.01 -9.03 41.87
CA LEU A 15 -15.37 -8.13 40.78
C LEU A 15 -14.82 -8.69 39.48
N GLY A 16 -15.72 -9.20 38.62
CA GLY A 16 -15.40 -9.59 37.25
C GLY A 16 -15.06 -8.36 36.40
N ALA A 17 -13.85 -8.31 35.86
CA ALA A 17 -13.44 -7.30 34.90
C ALA A 17 -14.00 -7.67 33.51
N SER A 18 -14.99 -6.91 33.05
CA SER A 18 -15.48 -6.96 31.67
C SER A 18 -14.40 -6.39 30.73
N ALA A 19 -13.53 -7.25 30.21
CA ALA A 19 -12.65 -6.89 29.10
C ALA A 19 -13.49 -6.83 27.82
N ALA A 20 -14.08 -5.66 27.53
CA ALA A 20 -14.51 -5.36 26.18
C ALA A 20 -13.25 -5.38 25.28
N PRO A 21 -13.23 -6.14 24.17
CA PRO A 21 -12.17 -6.01 23.20
C PRO A 21 -12.35 -4.63 22.58
N TYR A 22 -11.61 -3.64 23.06
CA TYR A 22 -11.39 -2.44 22.27
C TYR A 22 -10.80 -2.95 20.95
N HIS A 23 -11.45 -2.63 19.84
CA HIS A 23 -10.85 -2.82 18.53
C HIS A 23 -9.47 -2.18 18.60
N GLN A 24 -8.47 -3.05 18.57
CA GLN A 24 -7.07 -2.70 18.63
C GLN A 24 -6.84 -1.70 17.52
N ALA A 25 -6.69 -0.42 17.92
CA ALA A 25 -6.19 0.61 17.04
C ALA A 25 -4.83 0.08 16.59
N ARG A 26 -4.80 -0.44 15.36
CA ARG A 26 -3.61 -0.96 14.73
C ARG A 26 -2.62 0.18 14.79
N SER A 27 -1.59 0.02 15.60
CA SER A 27 -0.50 0.95 15.76
C SER A 27 -0.06 1.33 14.35
N ILE A 28 -0.27 2.59 13.95
CA ILE A 28 0.22 3.12 12.68
C ILE A 28 1.73 2.97 12.76
N SER A 29 2.24 1.93 12.10
CA SER A 29 3.67 1.75 11.96
C SER A 29 4.17 2.92 11.11
N ALA A 30 5.29 3.51 11.49
CA ALA A 30 5.78 4.74 10.90
C ALA A 30 5.80 4.69 9.36
N ARG A 31 5.12 5.65 8.71
CA ARG A 31 5.12 5.96 7.25
C ARG A 31 4.27 5.09 6.31
N ASP A 32 3.13 4.58 6.75
CA ASP A 32 2.17 4.00 5.80
C ASP A 32 1.69 5.05 4.76
N VAL A 33 1.74 4.66 3.48
CA VAL A 33 1.20 5.42 2.34
C VAL A 33 -0.30 5.56 2.50
N ASN A 34 -0.81 6.79 2.40
CA ASN A 34 -2.26 7.02 2.36
C ASN A 34 -2.85 6.44 1.05
N PRO A 35 -3.71 5.41 1.11
CA PRO A 35 -4.28 4.79 -0.08
C PRO A 35 -5.08 5.74 -0.97
N ALA A 36 -5.62 6.82 -0.41
CA ALA A 36 -6.34 7.85 -1.17
C ALA A 36 -5.43 8.68 -2.09
N GLN A 37 -4.12 8.72 -1.79
CA GLN A 37 -3.11 9.38 -2.63
C GLN A 37 -2.51 8.44 -3.69
N VAL A 38 -2.91 7.16 -3.68
CA VAL A 38 -2.54 6.17 -4.68
C VAL A 38 -3.57 6.19 -5.82
N LEU A 39 -3.09 6.48 -7.02
CA LEU A 39 -3.91 6.53 -8.22
C LEU A 39 -4.53 5.16 -8.53
N GLN A 40 -5.72 5.21 -9.13
CA GLN A 40 -6.31 4.03 -9.76
C GLN A 40 -5.48 3.65 -10.99
N PHE A 41 -5.38 2.36 -11.30
CA PHE A 41 -4.67 1.93 -12.52
C PHE A 41 -5.35 2.42 -13.79
N GLY A 42 -6.68 2.50 -13.83
CA GLY A 42 -7.43 2.92 -15.02
C GLY A 42 -7.38 1.93 -16.18
N VAL A 43 -6.81 0.75 -15.98
CA VAL A 43 -6.85 -0.43 -16.86
C VAL A 43 -7.34 -1.60 -16.03
N ALA A 44 -8.21 -2.43 -16.59
CA ALA A 44 -8.63 -3.68 -15.95
C ALA A 44 -7.63 -4.80 -16.29
N GLN A 45 -7.26 -5.59 -15.28
CA GLN A 45 -6.38 -6.75 -15.49
C GLN A 45 -7.07 -7.81 -16.34
N GLY A 46 -6.31 -8.47 -17.23
CA GLY A 46 -6.78 -9.64 -17.96
C GLY A 46 -7.70 -9.36 -19.16
N VAL A 47 -7.90 -8.09 -19.54
CA VAL A 47 -8.70 -7.76 -20.74
C VAL A 47 -7.97 -8.21 -21.99
N ARG A 48 -8.51 -9.24 -22.68
CA ARG A 48 -7.90 -9.84 -23.86
C ARG A 48 -7.94 -8.92 -25.08
N ASP A 49 -6.91 -9.02 -25.91
CA ASP A 49 -6.88 -8.36 -27.22
C ASP A 49 -7.97 -8.94 -28.15
N PRO A 50 -8.88 -8.10 -28.69
CA PRO A 50 -9.92 -8.57 -29.59
C PRO A 50 -9.38 -9.13 -30.91
N ASN A 51 -8.12 -8.84 -31.27
CA ASN A 51 -7.49 -9.35 -32.49
C ASN A 51 -6.85 -10.74 -32.31
N GLY A 52 -7.02 -11.36 -31.12
CA GLY A 52 -6.62 -12.74 -30.86
C GLY A 52 -5.18 -12.93 -30.39
N SER A 53 -4.48 -11.87 -29.96
CA SER A 53 -3.18 -12.01 -29.30
C SER A 53 -3.30 -12.73 -27.95
N ALA A 54 -2.24 -13.46 -27.55
CA ALA A 54 -2.14 -14.03 -26.20
C ALA A 54 -1.96 -12.95 -25.10
N SER A 55 -1.67 -11.71 -25.51
CA SER A 55 -1.51 -10.55 -24.62
C SER A 55 -2.85 -9.92 -24.22
N CYS A 56 -2.77 -9.00 -23.26
CA CYS A 56 -3.90 -8.20 -22.81
C CYS A 56 -3.76 -6.75 -23.27
N VAL A 57 -4.85 -5.98 -23.20
CA VAL A 57 -4.93 -4.62 -23.71
C VAL A 57 -4.65 -3.62 -22.59
N GLY A 58 -3.62 -2.80 -22.76
CA GLY A 58 -3.31 -1.65 -21.91
C GLY A 58 -3.86 -0.35 -22.47
N ILE A 59 -3.35 0.76 -21.94
CA ILE A 59 -3.67 2.11 -22.42
C ILE A 59 -3.36 2.24 -23.92
N ASN A 60 -4.24 2.92 -24.66
CA ASN A 60 -4.13 3.17 -26.10
C ASN A 60 -4.00 1.90 -26.95
N ASN A 61 -4.62 0.80 -26.51
CA ASN A 61 -4.57 -0.51 -27.18
C ASN A 61 -3.17 -1.11 -27.29
N ILE A 62 -2.20 -0.66 -26.48
CA ILE A 62 -0.87 -1.24 -26.43
C ILE A 62 -0.93 -2.56 -25.67
N LEU A 63 -0.35 -3.61 -26.25
CA LEU A 63 -0.34 -4.95 -25.65
C LEU A 63 0.54 -4.99 -24.39
N ILE A 64 0.01 -5.59 -23.33
CA ILE A 64 0.65 -5.78 -22.03
C ILE A 64 0.55 -7.23 -21.57
N PRO A 65 1.41 -7.68 -20.62
CA PRO A 65 1.21 -8.96 -19.95
C PRO A 65 -0.16 -9.01 -19.27
N CYS A 66 -0.87 -10.14 -19.36
CA CYS A 66 -2.19 -10.28 -18.74
C CYS A 66 -2.18 -10.29 -17.20
N SER A 67 -1.02 -10.45 -16.59
CA SER A 67 -0.81 -10.22 -15.15
C SER A 67 -0.78 -8.74 -14.77
N CYS A 68 -0.83 -7.82 -15.75
CA CYS A 68 -0.80 -6.39 -15.55
C CYS A 68 -2.17 -5.74 -15.86
N PRO A 69 -2.58 -4.72 -15.09
CA PRO A 69 -1.95 -4.26 -13.83
C PRO A 69 -1.97 -5.32 -12.72
N PRO A 70 -1.09 -5.22 -11.71
CA PRO A 70 -1.04 -6.16 -10.60
C PRO A 70 -2.31 -6.06 -9.72
N ASP A 71 -2.46 -7.00 -8.79
CA ASP A 71 -3.44 -6.81 -7.70
C ASP A 71 -3.13 -5.50 -6.94
N ARG A 72 -4.18 -4.75 -6.64
CA ARG A 72 -4.03 -3.42 -6.05
C ARG A 72 -3.51 -3.48 -4.62
N THR A 73 -3.94 -4.46 -3.83
CA THR A 73 -3.50 -4.58 -2.44
C THR A 73 -2.03 -4.96 -2.40
N ALA A 74 -1.63 -5.93 -3.23
CA ALA A 74 -0.24 -6.30 -3.42
C ALA A 74 0.63 -5.10 -3.87
N PHE A 75 0.15 -4.31 -4.83
CA PHE A 75 0.83 -3.10 -5.29
C PHE A 75 1.02 -2.07 -4.18
N ILE A 76 -0.01 -1.78 -3.38
CA ILE A 76 0.08 -0.84 -2.26
C ILE A 76 1.06 -1.35 -1.20
N ASN A 77 1.10 -2.66 -0.94
CA ASN A 77 2.09 -3.25 -0.05
C ASN A 77 3.54 -3.06 -0.57
N SER A 78 3.76 -3.26 -1.87
CA SER A 78 5.07 -2.98 -2.48
C SER A 78 5.43 -1.49 -2.42
N LEU A 79 4.47 -0.60 -2.65
CA LEU A 79 4.69 0.85 -2.55
C LEU A 79 5.04 1.26 -1.11
N ASN A 80 4.34 0.71 -0.11
CA ASN A 80 4.66 0.91 1.31
C ASN A 80 6.09 0.45 1.64
N ALA A 81 6.49 -0.73 1.17
CA ALA A 81 7.84 -1.24 1.37
C ALA A 81 8.89 -0.29 0.78
N ASN A 82 8.66 0.21 -0.45
CA ASN A 82 9.55 1.16 -1.11
C ASN A 82 9.66 2.49 -0.35
N VAL A 83 8.53 3.03 0.11
CA VAL A 83 8.48 4.30 0.85
C VAL A 83 9.16 4.18 2.21
N ASN A 84 8.96 3.05 2.91
CA ASN A 84 9.60 2.77 4.17
C ASN A 84 11.13 2.61 4.02
N ALA A 85 11.58 2.02 2.90
CA ALA A 85 12.99 1.88 2.57
C ALA A 85 13.63 3.17 2.03
N GLY A 86 12.83 4.11 1.53
CA GLY A 86 13.29 5.31 0.81
C GLY A 86 13.85 5.02 -0.60
N HIS A 87 13.67 3.81 -1.10
CA HIS A 87 14.13 3.34 -2.40
C HIS A 87 13.29 2.15 -2.88
N ALA A 88 13.39 1.78 -4.15
CA ALA A 88 12.74 0.57 -4.64
C ALA A 88 13.42 -0.68 -4.07
N VAL A 89 12.74 -1.47 -3.24
CA VAL A 89 13.37 -2.61 -2.52
C VAL A 89 13.99 -3.65 -3.47
N ASN A 90 13.42 -3.84 -4.65
CA ASN A 90 13.96 -4.74 -5.68
C ASN A 90 14.88 -4.03 -6.70
N ASN A 91 15.13 -2.74 -6.52
CA ASN A 91 16.08 -1.95 -7.30
C ASN A 91 16.68 -0.81 -6.45
N PRO A 92 17.55 -1.12 -5.46
CA PRO A 92 17.91 -0.19 -4.40
C PRO A 92 18.62 1.10 -4.83
N GLY A 93 19.16 1.14 -6.05
CA GLY A 93 19.76 2.35 -6.63
C GLY A 93 18.74 3.42 -7.03
N VAL A 94 17.43 3.11 -7.03
CA VAL A 94 16.37 4.04 -7.42
C VAL A 94 15.68 4.60 -6.18
N PRO A 95 15.82 5.90 -5.88
CA PRO A 95 15.20 6.50 -4.70
C PRO A 95 13.69 6.60 -4.86
N VAL A 96 12.97 6.48 -3.74
CA VAL A 96 11.52 6.60 -3.68
C VAL A 96 11.15 7.56 -2.56
N SER A 97 10.28 8.52 -2.88
CA SER A 97 9.71 9.47 -1.93
C SER A 97 8.20 9.58 -2.14
N PHE A 98 7.44 9.70 -1.05
CA PHE A 98 5.99 9.83 -1.09
C PHE A 98 5.54 10.92 -0.12
N PRO A 99 5.75 12.20 -0.46
CA PRO A 99 5.38 13.32 0.39
C PRO A 99 3.85 13.42 0.53
N SER A 100 3.38 13.92 1.67
CA SER A 100 1.94 13.95 2.01
C SER A 100 1.24 15.26 1.67
N ASP A 101 1.97 16.35 1.41
CA ASP A 101 1.38 17.65 1.10
C ASP A 101 0.78 17.72 -0.31
N ASN A 102 0.05 18.79 -0.58
CA ASN A 102 -0.74 18.94 -1.79
C ASN A 102 -0.04 19.76 -2.90
N SER A 103 1.23 20.13 -2.75
CA SER A 103 1.95 20.82 -3.82
C SER A 103 2.03 19.96 -5.09
N VAL A 104 2.13 20.63 -6.25
CA VAL A 104 2.30 19.94 -7.54
C VAL A 104 3.57 19.09 -7.54
N GLY A 105 4.65 19.59 -6.94
CA GLY A 105 5.91 18.84 -6.76
C GLY A 105 5.70 17.54 -5.97
N SER A 106 4.92 17.59 -4.89
CA SER A 106 4.61 16.38 -4.12
C SER A 106 3.68 15.42 -4.85
N GLN A 107 2.73 15.93 -5.64
CA GLN A 107 1.92 15.09 -6.53
C GLN A 107 2.79 14.37 -7.57
N ILE A 108 3.73 15.09 -8.20
CA ILE A 108 4.69 14.51 -9.16
C ILE A 108 5.51 13.40 -8.49
N ALA A 109 6.08 13.67 -7.32
CA ALA A 109 6.88 12.69 -6.58
C ALA A 109 6.09 11.42 -6.26
N ARG A 110 4.82 11.54 -5.85
CA ARG A 110 3.94 10.39 -5.60
C ARG A 110 3.63 9.60 -6.86
N VAL A 111 3.40 10.24 -8.00
CA VAL A 111 3.16 9.53 -9.28
C VAL A 111 4.44 8.83 -9.74
N GLN A 112 5.60 9.46 -9.58
CA GLN A 112 6.90 8.83 -9.86
C GLN A 112 7.16 7.62 -8.97
N ALA A 113 6.89 7.70 -7.66
CA ALA A 113 7.01 6.57 -6.75
C ALA A 113 6.11 5.39 -7.15
N GLN A 114 4.90 5.67 -7.63
CA GLN A 114 3.98 4.65 -8.14
C GLN A 114 4.50 4.01 -9.44
N LEU A 115 5.05 4.80 -10.37
CA LEU A 115 5.68 4.29 -11.60
C LEU A 115 6.92 3.43 -11.29
N ILE A 116 7.80 3.91 -10.40
CA ILE A 116 8.98 3.17 -9.95
C ILE A 116 8.57 1.84 -9.34
N THR A 117 7.57 1.85 -8.45
CA THR A 117 7.05 0.62 -7.84
C THR A 117 6.51 -0.34 -8.88
N LEU A 118 5.67 0.14 -9.81
CA LEU A 118 5.06 -0.65 -10.87
C LEU A 118 6.11 -1.37 -11.74
N GLN A 119 7.19 -0.67 -12.08
CA GLN A 119 8.24 -1.16 -12.97
C GLN A 119 9.29 -2.04 -12.27
N ASN A 120 9.35 -2.01 -10.93
CA ASN A 120 10.37 -2.74 -10.15
C ASN A 120 9.73 -3.74 -9.16
N LEU A 121 8.57 -4.31 -9.50
CA LEU A 121 7.86 -5.24 -8.62
C LEU A 121 8.65 -6.52 -8.31
N ASN A 122 9.49 -6.99 -9.23
CA ASN A 122 10.20 -8.27 -9.12
C ASN A 122 11.70 -8.17 -9.46
N GLY A 123 12.25 -6.96 -9.56
CA GLY A 123 13.64 -6.70 -9.94
C GLY A 123 13.80 -5.41 -10.75
N PRO A 124 15.03 -5.01 -11.10
CA PRO A 124 15.28 -3.80 -11.88
C PRO A 124 14.60 -3.83 -13.25
N GLY A 125 13.58 -2.99 -13.43
CA GLY A 125 12.77 -2.96 -14.66
C GLY A 125 11.91 -4.22 -14.90
N VAL A 126 11.84 -5.13 -13.92
CA VAL A 126 11.03 -6.35 -13.98
C VAL A 126 9.74 -6.11 -13.21
N GLY A 127 8.72 -5.67 -13.92
CA GLY A 127 7.41 -5.36 -13.37
C GLY A 127 6.37 -5.15 -14.47
N CYS A 128 5.34 -4.38 -14.18
CA CYS A 128 4.35 -4.01 -15.18
C CYS A 128 4.81 -2.79 -15.98
N PRO A 129 4.66 -2.80 -17.31
CA PRO A 129 4.98 -1.63 -18.12
C PRO A 129 4.03 -0.48 -17.78
N ALA A 130 4.51 0.76 -17.92
CA ALA A 130 3.75 1.95 -17.51
C ALA A 130 2.37 2.06 -18.17
N VAL A 131 2.25 1.60 -19.43
CA VAL A 131 1.00 1.52 -20.21
C VAL A 131 -0.02 0.52 -19.65
N SER A 132 0.32 -0.24 -18.62
CA SER A 132 -0.65 -1.01 -17.82
C SER A 132 -1.45 -0.15 -16.86
N THR A 133 -1.15 1.15 -16.79
CA THR A 133 -1.79 2.12 -15.89
C THR A 133 -1.91 3.49 -16.55
N THR A 134 -2.67 4.40 -15.94
CA THR A 134 -2.78 5.81 -16.34
C THR A 134 -1.69 6.69 -15.72
N PHE A 135 -0.73 6.14 -14.98
CA PHE A 135 0.22 6.93 -14.19
C PHE A 135 1.09 7.86 -15.06
N SER A 136 1.53 7.41 -16.24
CA SER A 136 2.28 8.28 -17.17
C SER A 136 1.45 9.45 -17.68
N ALA A 137 0.15 9.25 -17.91
CA ALA A 137 -0.76 10.32 -18.31
C ALA A 137 -0.97 11.32 -17.16
N ALA A 138 -1.13 10.82 -15.93
CA ALA A 138 -1.22 11.66 -14.74
C ALA A 138 0.06 12.49 -14.51
N LEU A 139 1.24 11.87 -14.67
CA LEU A 139 2.51 12.58 -14.55
C LEU A 139 2.61 13.70 -15.60
N LYS A 140 2.30 13.40 -16.86
CA LYS A 140 2.31 14.38 -17.95
C LYS A 140 1.37 15.56 -17.67
N ALA A 141 0.20 15.31 -17.09
CA ALA A 141 -0.75 16.38 -16.73
C ALA A 141 -0.23 17.30 -15.62
N LEU A 142 0.65 16.80 -14.74
CA LEU A 142 1.24 17.58 -13.64
C LEU A 142 2.50 18.36 -14.05
N THR A 143 3.20 17.91 -15.10
CA THR A 143 4.46 18.49 -15.59
C THR A 143 4.32 19.31 -16.87
N GLY A 144 3.08 19.52 -17.34
CA GLY A 144 2.75 20.13 -18.63
C GLY A 144 3.18 21.59 -18.75
#